data_AF-X0ZMZ5-F1
#
_entry.id   AF-X0ZMZ5-F1
#
_cell.length_a   1.000
_cell.length_b   1.000
_cell.length_c   1.000
_cell.angle_alpha   90.00
_cell.angle_beta   90.00
_cell.angle_gamma   90.00
#
_symmetry.space_group_name_H-M   'P 1'
#
loop_
_entity.id
_entity.type
_entity.pdbx_description
1 polymer ?
#
loop_
_entity_poly.entity_id
_entity_poly.type
_entity_poly.pdbx_seq_one_letter_code
_entity_poly.pdbx_strand_id
1 'polypeptide(L)'
;QNRKIIPIQNLRSTKLQLRDPLYVVSEYEDGVFVISSDDINLYGYGDTELNAIRDLCKDIEYLYFDLKQSKEKLGEIMKENWEFLKNIIIEL
;
A
#
# COMPACT_ATOMS: atom_id res chain seq x y z
N GLN A 1 -17.54 -15.01 -3.71
CA GLN A 1 -16.96 -13.68 -3.49
C GLN A 1 -16.31 -13.21 -4.78
N ASN A 2 -16.56 -11.98 -5.22
CA ASN A 2 -16.02 -11.45 -6.46
C ASN A 2 -14.71 -10.71 -6.16
N ARG A 3 -13.63 -11.48 -5.94
CA ARG A 3 -12.30 -10.96 -5.63
C ARG A 3 -11.58 -10.62 -6.95
N LYS A 4 -11.05 -9.41 -7.07
CA LYS A 4 -10.33 -8.94 -8.26
C LYS A 4 -8.91 -8.53 -7.91
N ILE A 5 -7.92 -9.02 -8.66
CA ILE A 5 -6.53 -8.57 -8.53
C ILE A 5 -6.33 -7.33 -9.41
N ILE A 6 -5.75 -6.28 -8.85
CA ILE A 6 -5.49 -5.00 -9.51
C ILE A 6 -4.00 -4.68 -9.41
N PRO A 7 -3.30 -4.44 -10.53
CA PRO A 7 -1.95 -3.89 -10.49
C PRO A 7 -1.99 -2.37 -10.28
N ILE A 8 -1.42 -1.89 -9.18
CA ILE A 8 -1.17 -0.45 -8.94
C ILE A 8 0.18 -0.09 -9.54
N GLN A 9 0.17 0.82 -10.52
CA GLN A 9 1.36 1.27 -11.26
C GLN A 9 2.11 2.41 -10.56
N ASN A 10 1.44 3.17 -9.69
CA ASN A 10 2.05 4.27 -8.93
C ASN A 10 1.24 4.56 -7.66
N LEU A 11 1.91 5.13 -6.66
CA LEU A 11 1.30 5.54 -5.38
C LEU A 11 0.57 6.89 -5.47
N ARG A 12 0.46 7.51 -6.65
CA ARG A 12 -0.08 8.88 -6.82
C ARG A 12 0.64 9.92 -5.94
N SER A 13 1.86 9.61 -5.52
CA SER A 13 2.72 10.47 -4.73
C SER A 13 3.58 11.33 -5.64
N THR A 14 3.89 12.55 -5.19
CA THR A 14 4.92 13.39 -5.83
C THR A 14 6.32 13.12 -5.30
N LYS A 15 6.44 12.29 -4.26
CA LYS A 15 7.71 11.99 -3.57
C LYS A 15 8.17 10.55 -3.78
N LEU A 16 7.24 9.64 -4.08
CA LEU A 16 7.49 8.21 -4.16
C LEU A 16 7.05 7.65 -5.52
N GLN A 17 7.84 6.74 -6.07
CA GLN A 17 7.55 5.98 -7.27
C GLN A 17 7.69 4.47 -6.99
N LEU A 18 6.84 3.66 -7.61
CA LEU A 18 6.99 2.20 -7.60
C LEU A 18 8.01 1.75 -8.64
N ARG A 19 8.90 0.82 -8.27
CA ARG A 19 9.82 0.12 -9.18
C ARG A 19 9.06 -0.84 -10.09
N ASP A 20 8.14 -1.56 -9.48
CA ASP A 20 7.31 -2.59 -10.11
C ASP A 20 5.85 -2.42 -9.65
N PRO A 21 4.87 -2.88 -10.44
CA PRO A 21 3.46 -2.80 -10.05
C PRO A 21 3.22 -3.52 -8.72
N LEU A 22 2.55 -2.86 -7.78
CA LEU A 22 2.07 -3.48 -6.56
C LEU A 22 0.72 -4.15 -6.84
N TYR A 23 0.64 -5.47 -6.68
CA TYR A 23 -0.61 -6.20 -6.84
C TYR A 23 -1.45 -6.11 -5.57
N VAL A 24 -2.68 -5.66 -5.72
CA VAL A 24 -3.64 -5.53 -4.63
C VAL A 24 -4.91 -6.28 -4.96
N VAL A 25 -5.68 -6.56 -3.93
CA VAL A 25 -6.92 -7.30 -4.01
C VAL A 25 -8.05 -6.32 -3.77
N SER A 26 -9.05 -6.34 -4.64
CA SER A 26 -10.29 -5.60 -4.48
C SER A 26 -11.44 -6.51 -4.18
N GLU A 27 -12.17 -6.13 -3.13
CA GLU A 27 -13.39 -6.78 -2.65
C GLU A 27 -14.45 -5.69 -2.41
N TYR A 28 -15.71 -6.01 -2.65
CA TYR A 28 -16.85 -5.14 -2.34
C TYR A 28 -17.72 -5.85 -1.31
N GLU A 29 -17.70 -5.35 -0.09
CA GLU A 29 -18.38 -5.95 1.06
C GLU A 29 -19.15 -4.85 1.80
N ASP A 30 -20.38 -5.13 2.23
CA ASP A 30 -21.21 -4.21 3.02
C ASP A 30 -21.32 -2.77 2.49
N GLY A 31 -21.31 -2.60 1.17
CA GLY A 31 -21.44 -1.29 0.53
C GLY A 31 -20.14 -0.51 0.35
N VAL A 32 -19.00 -1.08 0.76
CA VAL A 32 -17.67 -0.45 0.70
C VAL A 32 -16.70 -1.27 -0.16
N PHE A 33 -15.87 -0.59 -0.94
CA PHE A 33 -14.71 -1.19 -1.58
C PHE A 33 -13.57 -1.29 -0.58
N VAL A 34 -13.04 -2.49 -0.42
CA VAL A 34 -11.84 -2.80 0.35
C VAL A 34 -10.73 -3.16 -0.62
N ILE A 35 -9.61 -2.48 -0.52
CA ILE A 35 -8.40 -2.78 -1.29
C ILE A 35 -7.32 -3.23 -0.31
N SER A 36 -6.88 -4.47 -0.41
CA SER A 36 -5.84 -5.02 0.48
C SER A 36 -4.55 -5.32 -0.27
N SER A 37 -3.42 -5.13 0.43
CA SER A 37 -2.11 -5.61 0.00
C SER A 37 -1.57 -6.57 1.05
N ASP A 38 -1.57 -7.86 0.71
CA ASP A 38 -1.11 -8.94 1.60
C ASP A 38 0.39 -8.81 1.93
N ASP A 39 1.20 -8.24 1.01
CA ASP A 39 2.65 -8.07 1.18
C ASP A 39 3.05 -7.11 2.31
N ILE A 40 2.20 -6.12 2.61
CA ILE A 40 2.45 -5.07 3.60
C ILE A 40 1.37 -4.98 4.69
N ASN A 41 0.39 -5.88 4.60
CA ASN A 41 -0.78 -5.96 5.48
C ASN A 41 -1.48 -4.60 5.67
N LEU A 42 -1.68 -3.88 4.56
CA LEU A 42 -2.41 -2.62 4.54
C LEU A 42 -3.72 -2.75 3.76
N TYR A 43 -4.67 -1.90 4.15
CA TYR A 43 -6.01 -1.86 3.60
C TYR A 43 -6.35 -0.40 3.27
N GLY A 44 -7.02 -0.19 2.14
CA GLY A 44 -7.65 1.07 1.79
C GLY A 44 -9.15 0.89 1.60
N TYR A 45 -9.92 1.92 1.92
CA TYR A 45 -11.38 1.86 1.94
C TYR A 45 -12.00 2.99 1.11
N GLY A 46 -13.15 2.72 0.50
CA GLY A 46 -13.84 3.76 -0.27
C GLY A 46 -15.21 3.38 -0.78
N ASP A 47 -16.00 4.40 -1.09
CA ASP A 47 -17.27 4.29 -1.81
C ASP A 47 -17.10 3.84 -3.28
N THR A 48 -15.88 3.97 -3.82
CA THR A 48 -15.48 3.52 -5.15
C THR A 48 -14.13 2.79 -5.08
N GLU A 49 -13.90 1.85 -6.02
CA GLU A 49 -12.61 1.14 -6.17
C GLU A 49 -11.44 2.13 -6.25
N LEU A 50 -11.64 3.25 -6.95
CA LEU A 50 -10.63 4.30 -7.08
C LEU A 50 -10.32 5.02 -5.76
N ASN A 51 -11.33 5.31 -4.95
CA ASN A 51 -11.12 5.98 -3.66
C ASN A 51 -10.44 5.04 -2.67
N ALA A 52 -10.80 3.76 -2.65
CA ALA A 52 -10.12 2.76 -1.84
C ALA A 52 -8.66 2.55 -2.26
N ILE A 53 -8.35 2.56 -3.57
CA ILE A 53 -6.97 2.52 -4.07
C ILE A 53 -6.19 3.75 -3.61
N ARG A 54 -6.79 4.95 -3.68
CA ARG A 54 -6.15 6.20 -3.24
C ARG A 54 -5.86 6.21 -1.75
N ASP A 55 -6.78 5.67 -0.96
CA ASP A 55 -6.63 5.52 0.48
C ASP A 55 -5.43 4.63 0.81
N LEU A 56 -5.39 3.42 0.22
CA LEU A 56 -4.25 2.52 0.37
C LEU A 56 -2.92 3.17 -0.05
N CYS A 57 -2.90 3.90 -1.17
CA CYS A 57 -1.69 4.56 -1.64
C CYS A 57 -1.15 5.61 -0.65
N LYS A 58 -2.03 6.35 0.03
CA LYS A 58 -1.63 7.31 1.06
C LYS A 58 -1.04 6.59 2.28
N ASP A 59 -1.68 5.51 2.70
CA ASP A 59 -1.20 4.74 3.85
C ASP A 59 0.14 4.07 3.58
N ILE A 60 0.39 3.63 2.35
CA ILE A 60 1.71 3.16 1.91
C ILE A 60 2.75 4.28 2.01
N GLU A 61 2.42 5.50 1.54
CA GLU A 61 3.32 6.65 1.66
C GLU A 61 3.61 7.00 3.12
N TYR A 62 2.59 7.02 3.98
CA TYR A 62 2.76 7.28 5.40
C TYR A 62 3.62 6.21 6.07
N LEU A 63 3.33 4.93 5.84
CA LEU A 63 4.09 3.81 6.37
C LEU A 63 5.55 3.88 5.93
N TYR A 64 5.81 4.17 4.65
CA TYR A 64 7.17 4.30 4.12
C TYR A 64 7.97 5.36 4.89
N PHE A 65 7.41 6.57 5.06
CA PHE A 65 8.11 7.65 5.74
C PHE A 65 8.24 7.43 7.25
N ASP A 66 7.27 6.79 7.88
CA ASP A 66 7.32 6.44 9.31
C ASP A 66 8.42 5.40 9.58
N LEU A 67 8.43 4.31 8.81
CA LEU A 67 9.47 3.28 8.90
C LEU A 67 10.86 3.86 8.56
N LYS A 68 10.93 4.78 7.59
CA LYS A 68 12.18 5.46 7.23
C LYS A 68 12.76 6.30 8.37
N GLN A 69 11.92 6.95 9.17
CA GLN A 69 12.36 7.74 10.33
C GLN A 69 12.74 6.86 11.53
N SER A 70 12.11 5.68 11.65
CA SER A 70 12.22 4.81 12.82
C SER A 70 13.10 3.57 12.62
N LYS A 71 13.92 3.53 11.55
CA LYS A 71 14.70 2.33 11.12
C LYS A 71 15.48 1.61 12.24
N GLU A 72 15.99 2.35 13.22
CA GLU A 72 16.82 1.81 14.29
C GLU A 72 16.03 1.16 15.44
N LYS A 73 14.70 1.32 15.48
CA LYS A 73 13.82 0.85 16.56
C LYS A 73 12.63 0.01 16.10
N LEU A 74 12.68 -0.50 14.87
CA LEU A 74 11.58 -1.30 14.31
C LEU A 74 11.49 -2.67 15.00
N GLY A 75 10.27 -3.06 15.38
CA GLY A 75 9.95 -4.45 15.70
C GLY A 75 10.01 -5.34 14.45
N GLU A 76 9.93 -6.66 14.59
CA GLU A 76 10.13 -7.63 13.49
C GLU A 76 9.18 -7.38 12.30
N ILE A 77 7.87 -7.23 12.53
CA ILE A 77 6.86 -6.96 11.49
C ILE A 77 7.18 -5.66 10.74
N MET A 78 7.59 -4.62 11.46
CA MET A 78 7.94 -3.34 10.85
C MET A 78 9.21 -3.42 10.01
N LYS A 79 10.17 -4.29 10.38
CA LYS A 79 11.35 -4.56 9.56
C LYS A 79 10.96 -5.26 8.27
N GLU A 80 10.08 -6.26 8.31
CA GLU A 80 9.61 -6.95 7.10
C GLU A 80 8.94 -5.96 6.13
N ASN A 81 8.02 -5.14 6.64
CA ASN A 81 7.39 -4.08 5.85
C ASN A 81 8.43 -3.09 5.29
N TRP A 82 9.44 -2.70 6.07
CA TRP A 82 10.50 -1.81 5.61
C TRP A 82 11.35 -2.44 4.50
N GLU A 83 11.74 -3.70 4.67
CA GLU A 83 12.54 -4.45 3.70
C GLU A 83 11.78 -4.65 2.38
N PHE A 84 10.47 -4.91 2.44
CA PHE A 84 9.64 -4.96 1.25
C PHE A 84 9.54 -3.59 0.57
N LEU A 85 9.10 -2.57 1.31
CA LEU A 85 8.84 -1.24 0.77
C LEU A 85 10.10 -0.58 0.18
N LYS A 86 11.28 -0.72 0.81
CA LYS A 86 12.54 -0.17 0.26
C LYS A 86 12.94 -0.83 -1.06
N ASN A 87 12.49 -2.06 -1.31
CA ASN A 87 12.78 -2.80 -2.54
C ASN A 87 11.82 -2.41 -3.66
N ILE A 88 10.58 -2.06 -3.36
CA ILE A 88 9.57 -1.71 -4.38
C ILE A 88 9.37 -0.21 -4.58
N ILE A 89 9.88 0.66 -3.69
CA ILE A 89 9.72 2.13 -3.76
C ILE A 89 11.06 2.83 -4.02
N ILE A 90 11.01 3.87 -4.86
CA ILE A 90 12.07 4.86 -5.10
C ILE A 90 11.56 6.22 -4.63
N GLU A 91 12.43 6.99 -3.96
CA GLU A 91 12.18 8.41 -3.67
C GLU A 91 12.60 9.28 -4.86
N LEU A 92 11.76 10.26 -5.21
CA LEU A 92 11.95 11.20 -6.33
C LEU A 92 12.75 12.45 -5.94
#